data_AF-A0A2U3LCC9-F1
#
_entry.id   AF-A0A2U3LCC9-F1
#
_cell.length_a   1.000
_cell.length_b   1.000
_cell.length_c   1.000
_cell.angle_alpha   90.00
_cell.angle_beta   90.00
_cell.angle_gamma   90.00
#
_symmetry.space_group_name_H-M   'P 1'
#
loop_
_entity.id
_entity.type
_entity.pdbx_description
1 polymer ?
#
loop_
_entity_poly.entity_id
_entity_poly.type
_entity_poly.pdbx_seq_one_letter_code
_entity_poly.pdbx_strand_id
1 'polypeptide(L)'
;MIRALQVGGLLWLAAVVGLCDQKKPAKAPPPPRPPAAKPNVPNKGGNGGRALGPRITNPGSPAARLYRMTPEERERALEKWPLAQQQAIRNQLQYFDSLPKDQQQVMLSRTERFAALPPEKKRAFMQQMQAVNQLPPERRQMVVGALRRLQSMSDSQRVIILNSPQFQNRFSPEEQKMINDLSEVMLPPM
;
A
#
# COMPACT_ATOMS: atom_id res chain seq x y z
N MET A 1 54.47 -14.99 -3.88
CA MET A 1 55.31 -15.09 -5.09
C MET A 1 54.72 -16.19 -5.97
N ILE A 2 54.91 -16.16 -7.30
CA ILE A 2 53.93 -16.68 -8.28
C ILE A 2 54.57 -17.69 -9.26
N ARG A 3 53.94 -18.88 -9.41
CA ARG A 3 54.13 -19.89 -10.51
C ARG A 3 55.58 -20.46 -10.59
N ALA A 4 55.95 -21.47 -11.37
CA ALA A 4 55.28 -22.37 -12.34
C ALA A 4 55.82 -23.83 -12.11
N LEU A 5 55.62 -24.89 -12.92
CA LEU A 5 54.96 -25.12 -14.22
C LEU A 5 54.36 -26.56 -14.25
N GLN A 6 54.45 -27.30 -15.37
CA GLN A 6 54.15 -28.72 -15.57
C GLN A 6 55.29 -29.38 -16.38
N VAL A 7 55.07 -30.66 -16.75
CA VAL A 7 55.78 -31.52 -17.71
C VAL A 7 56.83 -32.43 -17.05
N GLY A 8 56.81 -33.75 -17.24
CA GLY A 8 55.88 -34.62 -17.99
C GLY A 8 56.48 -36.02 -18.16
N GLY A 9 55.70 -37.01 -18.63
CA GLY A 9 56.24 -38.34 -18.92
C GLY A 9 55.19 -39.46 -18.95
N LEU A 10 54.77 -39.85 -20.15
CA LEU A 10 54.03 -41.09 -20.37
C LEU A 10 54.94 -42.30 -20.14
N LEU A 11 54.37 -43.40 -19.64
CA LEU A 11 54.68 -44.74 -20.17
C LEU A 11 53.49 -45.68 -19.97
N TRP A 12 53.22 -46.46 -21.02
CA TRP A 12 52.10 -47.40 -21.14
C TRP A 12 52.58 -48.84 -20.87
N LEU A 13 51.59 -49.75 -20.74
CA LEU A 13 51.60 -51.24 -20.72
C LEU A 13 51.00 -51.77 -19.39
N ALA A 14 49.80 -52.36 -19.38
CA ALA A 14 49.43 -53.69 -19.87
C ALA A 14 50.15 -54.81 -19.08
N ALA A 15 49.50 -55.84 -18.52
CA ALA A 15 48.08 -56.19 -18.38
C ALA A 15 47.96 -57.27 -17.28
N VAL A 16 46.75 -57.64 -16.82
CA VAL A 16 46.35 -59.03 -16.45
C VAL A 16 44.82 -59.11 -16.36
N VAL A 17 44.25 -60.20 -16.86
CA VAL A 17 42.81 -60.52 -16.79
C VAL A 17 42.45 -61.08 -15.42
N GLY A 18 41.34 -60.59 -14.83
CA GLY A 18 40.68 -61.21 -13.68
C GLY A 18 39.17 -61.21 -13.88
N LEU A 19 38.57 -62.40 -14.05
CA LEU A 19 37.12 -62.59 -14.11
C LEU A 19 36.51 -62.35 -12.72
N CYS A 20 35.60 -61.38 -12.59
CA CYS A 20 34.50 -61.44 -11.63
C CYS A 20 33.35 -60.49 -12.01
N ASP A 21 32.15 -61.04 -11.94
CA ASP A 21 30.81 -60.50 -12.21
C ASP A 21 30.59 -59.00 -11.90
N GLN A 22 30.31 -58.17 -12.93
CA GLN A 22 29.92 -56.76 -12.72
C GLN A 22 28.40 -56.56 -12.82
N LYS A 23 27.74 -56.61 -11.67
CA LYS A 23 26.37 -56.12 -11.47
C LYS A 23 26.31 -54.61 -11.64
N LYS A 24 25.73 -54.11 -12.74
CA LYS A 24 25.68 -52.68 -13.08
C LYS A 24 24.92 -51.85 -12.03
N PRO A 25 25.45 -50.68 -11.59
CA PRO A 25 24.84 -49.87 -10.54
C PRO A 25 23.63 -49.06 -11.04
N ALA A 26 22.59 -48.98 -10.21
CA ALA A 26 21.47 -48.07 -10.42
C ALA A 26 21.91 -46.62 -10.21
N LYS A 27 21.51 -45.74 -11.14
CA LYS A 27 21.93 -44.34 -11.20
C LYS A 27 21.20 -43.50 -10.14
N ALA A 28 21.92 -42.92 -9.20
CA ALA A 28 21.34 -42.01 -8.21
C ALA A 28 20.69 -40.79 -8.90
N PRO A 29 19.54 -40.28 -8.40
CA PRO A 29 18.84 -39.17 -9.02
C PRO A 29 19.63 -37.85 -8.86
N PRO A 30 19.54 -36.93 -9.84
CA PRO A 30 20.22 -35.64 -9.78
C PRO A 30 19.61 -34.72 -8.69
N PRO A 31 20.38 -33.76 -8.15
CA PRO A 31 19.91 -32.81 -7.14
C PRO A 31 18.75 -31.93 -7.67
N PRO A 32 17.86 -31.45 -6.78
CA PRO A 32 16.71 -30.66 -7.18
C PRO A 32 17.13 -29.34 -7.83
N ARG A 33 16.53 -29.05 -8.99
CA ARG A 33 16.74 -27.82 -9.75
C ARG A 33 16.18 -26.64 -8.93
N PRO A 34 16.88 -25.49 -8.82
CA PRO A 34 16.28 -24.30 -8.21
C PRO A 34 15.02 -23.90 -8.98
N PRO A 35 13.97 -23.39 -8.30
CA PRO A 35 12.71 -23.05 -8.95
C PRO A 35 12.95 -21.99 -10.02
N ALA A 36 12.45 -22.25 -11.24
CA ALA A 36 12.61 -21.33 -12.35
C ALA A 36 12.01 -19.96 -12.02
N ALA A 37 12.80 -18.90 -12.22
CA ALA A 37 12.31 -17.53 -12.12
C ALA A 37 11.18 -17.35 -13.13
N LYS A 38 9.96 -17.08 -12.62
CA LYS A 38 8.81 -16.77 -13.47
C LYS A 38 9.11 -15.48 -14.24
N PRO A 39 8.83 -15.39 -15.55
CA PRO A 39 9.01 -14.16 -16.30
C PRO A 39 8.24 -13.02 -15.62
N ASN A 40 8.93 -11.89 -15.40
CA ASN A 40 8.34 -10.70 -14.81
C ASN A 40 7.38 -10.06 -15.83
N VAL A 41 6.12 -10.50 -15.82
CA VAL A 41 5.05 -9.85 -16.59
C VAL A 41 4.91 -8.40 -16.08
N PRO A 42 5.04 -7.38 -16.95
CA PRO A 42 4.77 -6.01 -16.54
C PRO A 42 3.32 -5.93 -16.08
N ASN A 43 3.11 -5.71 -14.78
CA ASN A 43 1.78 -5.55 -14.20
C ASN A 43 1.17 -4.24 -14.70
N LYS A 44 0.54 -4.31 -15.87
CA LYS A 44 -0.18 -3.20 -16.51
C LYS A 44 -1.25 -2.74 -15.52
N GLY A 45 -1.05 -1.54 -14.96
CA GLY A 45 -1.76 -1.06 -13.78
C GLY A 45 -3.28 -0.94 -13.94
N GLY A 46 -3.98 -2.06 -13.85
CA GLY A 46 -5.42 -2.12 -13.70
C GLY A 46 -5.79 -1.53 -12.34
N ASN A 47 -6.58 -0.47 -12.34
CA ASN A 47 -7.04 0.23 -11.15
C ASN A 47 -8.01 -0.66 -10.33
N GLY A 48 -7.45 -1.62 -9.59
CA GLY A 48 -8.15 -2.70 -8.89
C GLY A 48 -7.51 -2.98 -7.54
N GLY A 49 -7.20 -1.92 -6.78
CA GLY A 49 -6.50 -2.02 -5.51
C GLY A 49 -7.26 -2.88 -4.48
N ARG A 50 -6.76 -4.11 -4.27
CA ARG A 50 -7.00 -4.94 -3.07
C ARG A 50 -6.37 -4.24 -1.86
N ALA A 51 -7.03 -3.17 -1.41
CA ALA A 51 -6.59 -2.35 -0.29
C ALA A 51 -6.70 -3.14 1.02
N LEU A 52 -5.54 -3.42 1.61
CA LEU A 52 -5.44 -3.98 2.96
C LEU A 52 -5.90 -2.91 3.96
N GLY A 53 -7.01 -3.19 4.66
CA GLY A 53 -7.59 -2.34 5.70
C GLY A 53 -8.73 -1.44 5.21
N PRO A 54 -9.59 -0.93 6.13
CA PRO A 54 -10.65 0.02 5.79
C PRO A 54 -10.07 1.23 5.04
N ARG A 55 -10.55 1.46 3.82
CA ARG A 55 -10.09 2.58 2.98
C ARG A 55 -10.37 3.89 3.71
N ILE A 56 -9.34 4.70 3.96
CA ILE A 56 -9.52 6.09 4.33
C ILE A 56 -10.18 6.77 3.11
N THR A 57 -11.47 7.10 3.23
CA THR A 57 -12.18 7.75 2.12
C THR A 57 -11.67 9.16 1.97
N ASN A 58 -11.19 9.52 0.77
CA ASN A 58 -10.63 10.84 0.51
C ASN A 58 -11.75 11.91 0.42
N PRO A 59 -11.83 12.88 1.35
CA PRO A 59 -12.82 13.96 1.33
C PRO A 59 -12.60 14.96 0.18
N GLY A 60 -11.44 14.93 -0.47
CA GLY A 60 -11.17 15.69 -1.69
C GLY A 60 -11.58 14.99 -2.99
N SER A 61 -12.16 13.79 -2.93
CA SER A 61 -12.62 13.08 -4.14
C SER A 61 -13.80 13.79 -4.82
N PRO A 62 -13.98 13.63 -6.16
CA PRO A 62 -15.16 14.08 -6.88
C PRO A 62 -16.49 13.72 -6.21
N ALA A 63 -16.65 12.45 -5.82
CA ALA A 63 -17.85 11.94 -5.19
C ALA A 63 -18.17 12.61 -3.84
N ALA A 64 -17.15 13.04 -3.08
CA ALA A 64 -17.36 13.68 -1.79
C ALA A 64 -18.15 14.99 -1.89
N ARG A 65 -18.00 15.72 -3.01
CA ARG A 65 -18.79 16.94 -3.29
C ARG A 65 -20.28 16.65 -3.48
N LEU A 66 -20.61 15.43 -3.88
CA LEU A 66 -21.97 14.99 -4.22
C LEU A 66 -22.69 14.38 -2.99
N TYR A 67 -21.99 14.10 -1.88
CA TYR A 67 -22.61 13.53 -0.67
C TYR A 67 -23.75 14.36 -0.09
N ARG A 68 -23.69 15.70 -0.21
CA ARG A 68 -24.73 16.63 0.26
C ARG A 68 -25.87 16.89 -0.74
N MET A 69 -25.76 16.40 -1.97
CA MET A 69 -26.76 16.59 -3.02
C MET A 69 -27.85 15.52 -2.96
N THR A 70 -29.05 15.84 -3.44
CA THR A 70 -30.13 14.85 -3.61
C THR A 70 -29.78 13.83 -4.70
N PRO A 71 -30.41 12.63 -4.73
CA PRO A 71 -30.16 11.64 -5.79
C PRO A 71 -30.28 12.20 -7.21
N GLU A 72 -31.25 13.07 -7.45
CA GLU A 72 -31.52 13.70 -8.75
C GLU A 72 -30.42 14.71 -9.13
N GLU A 73 -29.95 15.50 -8.17
CA GLU A 73 -28.82 16.40 -8.35
C GLU A 73 -27.50 15.63 -8.59
N ARG A 74 -27.31 14.49 -7.92
CA ARG A 74 -26.15 13.62 -8.10
C ARG A 74 -26.06 13.06 -9.51
N GLU A 75 -27.17 12.56 -10.07
CA GLU A 75 -27.18 12.05 -11.46
C GLU A 75 -26.98 13.18 -12.49
N ARG A 76 -27.66 14.34 -12.33
CA ARG A 76 -27.38 15.55 -13.16
C ARG A 76 -25.94 16.06 -13.05
N ALA A 77 -25.30 15.87 -11.90
CA ALA A 77 -23.90 16.20 -11.72
C ALA A 77 -23.00 15.15 -12.39
N LEU A 78 -23.34 13.86 -12.32
CA LEU A 78 -22.64 12.72 -12.93
C LEU A 78 -22.63 12.76 -14.46
N GLU A 79 -23.73 13.18 -15.10
CA GLU A 79 -23.84 13.35 -16.56
C GLU A 79 -22.71 14.23 -17.14
N LYS A 80 -22.18 15.17 -16.36
CA LYS A 80 -21.09 16.09 -16.75
C LYS A 80 -19.69 15.46 -16.67
N TRP A 81 -19.57 14.23 -16.17
CA TRP A 81 -18.29 13.52 -16.04
C TRP A 81 -18.08 12.53 -17.19
N PRO A 82 -16.82 12.25 -17.59
CA PRO A 82 -16.53 11.18 -18.55
C PRO A 82 -17.09 9.84 -18.09
N LEU A 83 -17.71 9.07 -18.99
CA LEU A 83 -18.37 7.78 -18.70
C LEU A 83 -17.50 6.83 -17.86
N ALA A 84 -16.18 6.78 -18.13
CA ALA A 84 -15.23 5.95 -17.39
C ALA A 84 -15.11 6.31 -15.89
N GLN A 85 -15.42 7.54 -15.50
CA GLN A 85 -15.39 8.01 -14.11
C GLN A 85 -16.76 7.89 -13.42
N GLN A 86 -17.86 7.98 -14.18
CA GLN A 86 -19.22 7.95 -13.64
C GLN A 86 -19.47 6.70 -12.77
N GLN A 87 -19.06 5.50 -13.23
CA GLN A 87 -19.28 4.27 -12.47
C GLN A 87 -18.49 4.24 -11.16
N ALA A 88 -17.26 4.78 -11.14
CA ALA A 88 -16.46 4.85 -9.91
C ALA A 88 -17.10 5.79 -8.87
N ILE A 89 -17.64 6.93 -9.33
CA ILE A 89 -18.36 7.89 -8.49
C ILE A 89 -19.68 7.28 -8.00
N ARG A 90 -20.46 6.62 -8.87
CA ARG A 90 -21.72 5.94 -8.50
C ARG A 90 -21.49 4.84 -7.44
N ASN A 91 -20.46 4.02 -7.60
CA ASN A 91 -20.07 3.03 -6.60
C ASN A 91 -19.70 3.67 -5.24
N GLN A 92 -19.04 4.84 -5.26
CA GLN A 92 -18.67 5.56 -4.03
C GLN A 92 -19.87 6.25 -3.36
N LEU A 93 -20.88 6.68 -4.14
CA LEU A 93 -22.15 7.20 -3.62
C LEU A 93 -23.00 6.09 -3.01
N GLN A 94 -23.18 4.97 -3.72
CA GLN A 94 -23.86 3.78 -3.18
C GLN A 94 -23.20 3.29 -1.88
N TYR A 95 -21.87 3.29 -1.80
CA TYR A 95 -21.17 2.99 -0.55
C TYR A 95 -21.55 3.97 0.56
N PHE A 96 -21.47 5.28 0.32
CA PHE A 96 -21.85 6.31 1.30
C PHE A 96 -23.32 6.17 1.76
N ASP A 97 -24.26 5.97 0.84
CA ASP A 97 -25.68 5.83 1.14
C ASP A 97 -25.97 4.55 1.95
N SER A 98 -25.17 3.49 1.77
CA SER A 98 -25.27 2.24 2.55
C SER A 98 -24.75 2.33 3.98
N LEU A 99 -24.05 3.41 4.36
CA LEU A 99 -23.46 3.54 5.69
C LEU A 99 -24.50 3.91 6.77
N PRO A 100 -24.29 3.47 8.03
CA PRO A 100 -24.99 4.01 9.20
C PRO A 100 -24.90 5.54 9.30
N LYS A 101 -25.94 6.17 9.87
CA LYS A 101 -26.08 7.64 9.86
C LYS A 101 -24.94 8.38 10.58
N ASP A 102 -24.42 7.83 11.67
CA ASP A 102 -23.22 8.31 12.36
C ASP A 102 -21.99 8.31 11.43
N GLN A 103 -21.80 7.25 10.64
CA GLN A 103 -20.70 7.14 9.69
C GLN A 103 -20.87 8.09 8.49
N GLN A 104 -22.11 8.27 8.00
CA GLN A 104 -22.43 9.31 7.01
C GLN A 104 -22.05 10.69 7.54
N GLN A 105 -22.42 11.04 8.78
CA GLN A 105 -22.04 12.32 9.41
C GLN A 105 -20.52 12.49 9.51
N VAL A 106 -19.77 11.47 9.97
CA VAL A 106 -18.30 11.53 10.02
C VAL A 106 -17.69 11.82 8.63
N MET A 107 -18.25 11.27 7.55
CA MET A 107 -17.79 11.55 6.18
C MET A 107 -18.19 12.95 5.69
N LEU A 108 -19.38 13.42 6.04
CA LEU A 108 -19.83 14.78 5.73
C LEU A 108 -18.95 15.82 6.43
N SER A 109 -18.71 15.69 7.74
CA SER A 109 -17.86 16.62 8.49
C SER A 109 -16.40 16.62 8.01
N ARG A 110 -15.86 15.48 7.55
CA ARG A 110 -14.55 15.42 6.89
C ARG A 110 -14.54 16.21 5.57
N THR A 111 -15.60 16.11 4.80
CA THR A 111 -15.77 16.86 3.54
C THR A 111 -15.94 18.36 3.82
N GLU A 112 -16.61 18.74 4.91
CA GLU A 112 -16.72 20.13 5.37
C GLU A 112 -15.38 20.72 5.76
N ARG A 113 -14.62 20.03 6.63
CA ARG A 113 -13.26 20.46 7.01
C ARG A 113 -12.34 20.56 5.80
N PHE A 114 -12.35 19.57 4.90
CA PHE A 114 -11.57 19.64 3.67
C PHE A 114 -12.00 20.83 2.78
N ALA A 115 -13.29 21.11 2.66
CA ALA A 115 -13.79 22.24 1.88
C ALA A 115 -13.41 23.60 2.50
N ALA A 116 -13.34 23.70 3.83
CA ALA A 116 -12.94 24.90 4.56
C ALA A 116 -11.43 25.20 4.50
N LEU A 117 -10.58 24.20 4.21
CA LEU A 117 -9.12 24.41 4.14
C LEU A 117 -8.70 25.45 3.06
N PRO A 118 -7.68 26.28 3.32
CA PRO A 118 -7.00 27.08 2.30
C PRO A 118 -6.47 26.21 1.14
N PRO A 119 -6.31 26.76 -0.08
CA PRO A 119 -5.83 25.99 -1.25
C PRO A 119 -4.51 25.25 -1.02
N GLU A 120 -3.54 25.87 -0.35
CA GLU A 120 -2.25 25.23 -0.04
C GLU A 120 -2.39 24.05 0.92
N LYS A 121 -3.22 24.20 1.97
CA LYS A 121 -3.52 23.10 2.90
C LYS A 121 -4.27 21.96 2.21
N LYS A 122 -5.18 22.25 1.27
CA LYS A 122 -5.84 21.23 0.43
C LYS A 122 -4.82 20.46 -0.42
N ARG A 123 -3.84 21.14 -1.03
CA ARG A 123 -2.76 20.50 -1.80
C ARG A 123 -1.90 19.60 -0.90
N ALA A 124 -1.44 20.12 0.23
CA ALA A 124 -0.65 19.36 1.20
C ALA A 124 -1.39 18.09 1.68
N PHE A 125 -2.66 18.22 2.11
CA PHE A 125 -3.49 17.09 2.50
C PHE A 125 -3.61 16.03 1.40
N MET A 126 -3.86 16.44 0.15
CA MET A 126 -3.97 15.52 -0.99
C MET A 126 -2.64 14.84 -1.32
N GLN A 127 -1.52 15.56 -1.20
CA GLN A 127 -0.17 15.00 -1.35
C GLN A 127 0.12 13.95 -0.27
N GLN A 128 -0.19 14.22 1.00
CA GLN A 128 0.00 13.22 2.07
C GLN A 128 -0.94 12.02 1.93
N MET A 129 -2.17 12.22 1.45
CA MET A 129 -3.06 11.11 1.12
C MET A 129 -2.45 10.21 0.04
N GLN A 130 -1.77 10.79 -0.96
CA GLN A 130 -1.06 10.04 -1.98
C GLN A 130 0.24 9.39 -1.44
N ALA A 131 0.97 10.06 -0.54
CA ALA A 131 2.17 9.53 0.11
C ALA A 131 1.85 8.30 0.97
N VAL A 132 0.81 8.36 1.82
CA VAL A 132 0.35 7.21 2.62
C VAL A 132 -0.06 6.01 1.76
N ASN A 133 -0.60 6.23 0.56
CA ASN A 133 -0.92 5.16 -0.37
C ASN A 133 0.31 4.50 -1.02
N GLN A 134 1.44 5.20 -1.08
CA GLN A 134 2.73 4.72 -1.60
C GLN A 134 3.63 4.07 -0.52
N LEU A 135 3.30 4.25 0.76
CA LEU A 135 4.03 3.60 1.86
C LEU A 135 4.02 2.06 1.73
N PRO A 136 5.10 1.37 2.17
CA PRO A 136 5.09 -0.07 2.35
C PRO A 136 3.87 -0.53 3.18
N PRO A 137 3.25 -1.69 2.88
CA PRO A 137 1.96 -2.06 3.47
C PRO A 137 1.90 -2.01 5.01
N GLU A 138 2.99 -2.40 5.67
CA GLU A 138 3.15 -2.38 7.14
C GLU A 138 3.22 -0.94 7.68
N ARG A 139 4.05 -0.07 7.08
CA ARG A 139 4.13 1.35 7.46
C ARG A 139 2.81 2.07 7.23
N ARG A 140 2.13 1.78 6.11
CA ARG A 140 0.77 2.28 5.85
C ARG A 140 -0.21 1.85 6.94
N GLN A 141 -0.20 0.58 7.35
CA GLN A 141 -1.05 0.10 8.45
C GLN A 141 -0.75 0.81 9.77
N MET A 142 0.52 1.09 10.08
CA MET A 142 0.93 1.83 11.27
C MET A 142 0.41 3.27 11.26
N VAL A 143 0.55 3.99 10.15
CA VAL A 143 0.06 5.37 9.98
C VAL A 143 -1.47 5.44 10.02
N VAL A 144 -2.17 4.55 9.31
CA VAL A 144 -3.65 4.46 9.32
C VAL A 144 -4.18 4.07 10.71
N GLY A 145 -3.47 3.18 11.41
CA GLY A 145 -3.78 2.81 12.79
C GLY A 145 -3.62 3.96 13.78
N ALA A 146 -2.56 4.78 13.64
CA ALA A 146 -2.36 5.98 14.44
C ALA A 146 -3.48 7.00 14.24
N LEU A 147 -3.83 7.31 12.98
CA LEU A 147 -4.95 8.21 12.65
C LEU A 147 -6.28 7.72 13.25
N ARG A 148 -6.57 6.41 13.19
CA ARG A 148 -7.76 5.83 13.82
C ARG A 148 -7.74 5.96 15.35
N ARG A 149 -6.59 5.72 15.98
CA ARG A 149 -6.44 5.86 17.45
C ARG A 149 -6.64 7.31 17.89
N LEU A 150 -6.10 8.27 17.15
CA LEU A 150 -6.31 9.69 17.41
C LEU A 150 -7.79 10.09 17.22
N GLN A 151 -8.52 9.47 16.30
CA GLN A 151 -9.96 9.75 16.10
C GLN A 151 -10.83 9.44 17.33
N SER A 152 -10.42 8.49 18.19
CA SER A 152 -11.14 8.16 19.42
C SER A 152 -10.69 8.98 20.64
N MET A 153 -9.82 9.97 20.47
CA MET A 153 -9.24 10.77 21.55
C MET A 153 -9.79 12.19 21.55
N SER A 154 -9.90 12.79 22.74
CA SER A 154 -10.16 14.22 22.88
C SER A 154 -8.98 15.06 22.38
N ASP A 155 -9.23 16.34 22.13
CA ASP A 155 -8.30 17.24 21.44
C ASP A 155 -7.01 17.43 22.27
N SER A 156 -7.16 17.62 23.57
CA SER A 156 -6.04 17.67 24.53
C SER A 156 -5.23 16.36 24.56
N GLN A 157 -5.89 15.20 24.52
CA GLN A 157 -5.22 13.90 24.43
C GLN A 157 -4.47 13.74 23.10
N ARG A 158 -5.04 14.20 21.98
CA ARG A 158 -4.38 14.18 20.67
C ARG A 158 -3.09 15.00 20.68
N VAL A 159 -3.12 16.22 21.22
CA VAL A 159 -1.93 17.07 21.35
C VAL A 159 -0.86 16.40 22.22
N ILE A 160 -1.23 15.82 23.36
CA ILE A 160 -0.29 15.10 24.24
C ILE A 160 0.35 13.90 23.52
N ILE A 161 -0.44 13.10 22.81
CA ILE A 161 0.07 11.91 22.11
C ILE A 161 0.98 12.28 20.94
N LEU A 162 0.60 13.27 20.11
CA LEU A 162 1.40 13.72 18.96
C LEU A 162 2.76 14.31 19.38
N ASN A 163 2.82 14.97 20.54
CA ASN A 163 4.06 15.52 21.09
C ASN A 163 4.83 14.54 21.99
N SER A 164 4.36 13.31 22.19
CA SER A 164 5.00 12.35 23.08
C SER A 164 6.29 11.77 22.47
N PRO A 165 7.33 11.50 23.28
CA PRO A 165 8.54 10.79 22.82
C PRO A 165 8.22 9.41 22.22
N GLN A 166 7.17 8.74 22.71
CA GLN A 166 6.72 7.46 22.18
C GLN A 166 6.20 7.56 20.74
N PHE A 167 5.55 8.67 20.39
CA PHE A 167 5.10 8.93 19.02
C PHE A 167 6.27 9.33 18.13
N GLN A 168 7.12 10.26 18.59
CA GLN A 168 8.30 10.73 17.86
C GLN A 168 9.30 9.61 17.56
N ASN A 169 9.51 8.67 18.48
CA ASN A 169 10.42 7.53 18.27
C ASN A 169 9.81 6.39 17.42
N ARG A 170 8.49 6.36 17.21
CA ARG A 170 7.78 5.29 16.47
C ARG A 170 7.61 5.57 14.98
N PHE A 171 7.53 6.85 14.62
CA PHE A 171 7.25 7.33 13.27
C PHE A 171 8.41 8.16 12.75
N SER A 172 8.78 7.99 11.48
CA SER A 172 9.80 8.85 10.86
C SER A 172 9.32 10.31 10.77
N PRO A 173 10.19 11.30 10.59
CA PRO A 173 9.78 12.71 10.43
C PRO A 173 8.71 12.90 9.33
N GLU A 174 8.82 12.14 8.24
CA GLU A 174 7.86 12.14 7.13
C GLU A 174 6.51 11.56 7.54
N GLU A 175 6.49 10.46 8.29
CA GLU A 175 5.26 9.84 8.81
C GLU A 175 4.60 10.71 9.89
N GLN A 176 5.38 11.35 10.76
CA GLN A 176 4.89 12.35 11.70
C GLN A 176 4.22 13.50 10.95
N LYS A 177 4.86 14.01 9.89
CA LYS A 177 4.24 15.05 9.04
C LYS A 177 2.98 14.55 8.34
N MET A 178 2.97 13.34 7.77
CA MET A 178 1.77 12.72 7.19
C MET A 178 0.63 12.65 8.20
N ILE A 179 0.89 12.19 9.43
CA ILE A 179 -0.14 12.07 10.47
C ILE A 179 -0.68 13.44 10.87
N ASN A 180 0.20 14.43 11.08
CA ASN A 180 -0.20 15.80 11.43
C ASN A 180 -1.05 16.46 10.32
N ASP A 181 -0.55 16.52 9.08
CA ASP A 181 -1.25 17.14 7.94
C ASP A 181 -2.60 16.46 7.66
N LEU A 182 -2.69 15.12 7.79
CA LEU A 182 -3.94 14.38 7.60
C LEU A 182 -4.91 14.57 8.76
N SER A 183 -4.40 14.84 9.98
CA SER A 183 -5.24 14.98 11.17
C SER A 183 -6.17 16.20 11.11
N GLU A 184 -5.76 17.29 10.44
CA GLU A 184 -6.55 18.54 10.29
C GLU A 184 -7.94 18.31 9.69
N VAL A 185 -8.08 17.26 8.89
CA VAL A 185 -9.34 16.91 8.19
C VAL A 185 -9.93 15.62 8.73
N MET A 186 -9.11 14.59 8.93
CA MET A 186 -9.57 13.24 9.28
C MET A 186 -10.20 13.16 10.66
N LEU A 187 -9.74 14.00 11.57
CA LEU A 187 -10.21 14.07 12.96
C LEU A 187 -11.12 15.30 13.11
N PRO A 188 -11.90 15.43 14.20
CA PRO A 188 -12.50 16.72 14.58
C PRO A 188 -11.42 17.81 14.68
N PRO A 189 -11.77 19.11 14.64
CA PRO A 189 -10.81 20.17 14.95
C PRO A 189 -10.17 19.96 16.33
N MET A 190 -9.06 20.65 16.60
CA MET A 190 -8.47 20.77 17.94
C MET A 190 -8.69 22.19 18.48
#